data_AF-A0AA37QZM9-F1
#
_entry.id   AF-A0AA37QZM9-F1
#
_cell.length_a   1.000
_cell.length_b   1.000
_cell.length_c   1.000
_cell.angle_alpha   90.00
_cell.angle_beta   90.00
_cell.angle_gamma   90.00
#
_symmetry.space_group_name_H-M   'P 1'
#
loop_
_entity.id
_entity.type
_entity.pdbx_description
1 polymer ?
#
loop_
_entity_poly.entity_id
_entity_poly.type
_entity_poly.pdbx_seq_one_letter_code
_entity_poly.pdbx_strand_id
1 'polypeptide(L)'
;MSDEDAPQDNIAGPAVPAGALSRELLITNKRGLHARASAKFVQMVEKFQAEVWVTRGGETVGGRSIMGLMMLAAAPGTKILVSATGPEAQAALQAITDLVNDKFHEEGV
;
A
#
# COMPACT_ATOMS: atom_id res chain seq x y z
N MET A 1 -1.75 -32.91 -25.51
CA MET A 1 -2.79 -33.46 -24.62
C MET A 1 -2.13 -33.58 -23.27
N SER A 2 -2.73 -32.92 -22.28
CA SER A 2 -2.50 -33.06 -20.84
C SER A 2 -1.10 -32.72 -20.32
N ASP A 3 -0.95 -31.49 -19.85
CA ASP A 3 -0.68 -31.29 -18.43
C ASP A 3 -1.41 -30.01 -17.99
N GLU A 4 -2.37 -30.21 -17.10
CA GLU A 4 -3.01 -29.20 -16.28
C GLU A 4 -1.92 -28.53 -15.43
N ASP A 5 -1.53 -27.31 -15.76
CA ASP A 5 -0.86 -26.44 -14.80
C ASP A 5 -1.95 -25.55 -14.19
N ALA A 6 -2.17 -25.76 -12.90
CA ALA A 6 -3.26 -25.21 -12.11
C ALA A 6 -3.36 -23.67 -12.27
N PRO A 7 -4.55 -23.06 -12.10
CA PRO A 7 -4.59 -21.64 -11.85
C PRO A 7 -3.79 -21.39 -10.56
N GLN A 8 -2.59 -20.86 -10.69
CA GLN A 8 -1.82 -20.38 -9.56
C GLN A 8 -2.73 -19.38 -8.85
N ASP A 9 -3.04 -19.65 -7.58
CA ASP A 9 -3.71 -18.76 -6.64
C ASP A 9 -2.88 -17.49 -6.43
N ASN A 10 -2.72 -16.72 -7.50
CA ASN A 10 -2.25 -15.36 -7.45
C ASN A 10 -3.49 -14.58 -7.05
N ILE A 11 -3.69 -14.44 -5.74
CA ILE A 11 -4.76 -13.61 -5.18
C ILE A 11 -4.45 -12.18 -5.64
N ALA A 12 -4.87 -11.86 -6.86
CA ALA A 12 -4.88 -10.50 -7.37
C ALA A 12 -5.65 -9.73 -6.32
N GLY A 13 -4.96 -8.90 -5.53
CA GLY A 13 -5.66 -8.11 -4.54
C GLY A 13 -6.69 -7.22 -5.23
N PRO A 14 -7.60 -6.61 -4.45
CA PRO A 14 -8.78 -5.97 -5.00
C PRO A 14 -8.39 -5.00 -6.12
N ALA A 15 -9.04 -5.13 -7.28
CA ALA A 15 -8.81 -4.23 -8.40
C ALA A 15 -9.10 -2.79 -7.94
N VAL A 16 -8.18 -1.87 -8.24
CA VAL A 16 -8.37 -0.45 -7.92
C VAL A 16 -9.58 0.07 -8.71
N PRO A 17 -10.60 0.65 -8.06
CA PRO A 17 -11.77 1.16 -8.76
C PRO A 17 -11.42 2.24 -9.78
N ALA A 18 -12.14 2.25 -10.91
CA ALA A 18 -12.04 3.33 -11.89
C ALA A 18 -12.46 4.67 -11.24
N GLY A 19 -11.63 5.70 -11.41
CA GLY A 19 -11.86 7.02 -10.80
C GLY A 19 -11.29 7.18 -9.38
N ALA A 20 -10.57 6.19 -8.86
CA ALA A 20 -9.78 6.39 -7.64
C ALA A 20 -8.73 7.50 -7.83
N LEU A 21 -8.56 8.31 -6.79
CA LEU A 21 -7.46 9.25 -6.73
C LEU A 21 -6.19 8.44 -6.47
N SER A 22 -5.09 8.76 -7.14
CA SER A 22 -3.84 8.02 -6.99
C SER A 22 -2.64 8.93 -6.83
N ARG A 23 -1.65 8.46 -6.08
CA ARG A 23 -0.38 9.17 -5.87
C ARG A 23 0.77 8.16 -5.81
N GLU A 24 1.81 8.43 -6.59
CA GLU A 24 3.06 7.66 -6.53
C GLU A 24 3.91 8.17 -5.36
N LEU A 25 4.34 7.26 -4.47
CA LEU A 25 5.13 7.57 -3.29
C LEU A 25 6.44 6.77 -3.30
N LEU A 26 7.55 7.43 -2.95
CA LEU A 26 8.85 6.78 -2.83
C LEU A 26 9.08 6.32 -1.39
N ILE A 27 9.33 5.03 -1.21
CA ILE A 27 9.68 4.46 0.09
C ILE A 27 11.13 4.80 0.42
N THR A 28 11.37 5.63 1.44
CA THR A 28 12.71 6.12 1.81
C THR A 28 13.13 5.80 3.26
N ASN A 29 12.27 5.14 4.02
CA ASN A 29 12.57 4.64 5.36
C ASN A 29 13.53 3.43 5.29
N LYS A 30 14.24 3.12 6.39
CA LYS A 30 15.39 2.20 6.34
C LYS A 30 15.02 0.76 5.98
N ARG A 31 13.82 0.32 6.34
CA ARG A 31 13.38 -1.10 6.24
C ARG A 31 12.22 -1.31 5.26
N GLY A 32 11.75 -0.27 4.60
CA GLY A 32 10.58 -0.33 3.72
C GLY A 32 9.28 -0.63 4.46
N LEU A 33 8.30 -1.24 3.76
CA LEU A 33 7.00 -1.66 4.33
C LEU A 33 7.11 -2.93 5.21
N HIS A 34 8.00 -2.91 6.19
CA HIS A 34 8.08 -3.89 7.28
C HIS A 34 6.94 -3.73 8.29
N ALA A 35 6.80 -4.69 9.22
CA ALA A 35 5.69 -4.76 10.19
C ALA A 35 5.32 -3.43 10.86
N ARG A 36 6.30 -2.65 11.36
CA ARG A 36 6.03 -1.38 12.04
C ARG A 36 5.55 -0.28 11.09
N ALA A 37 6.16 -0.15 9.92
CA ALA A 37 5.72 0.82 8.91
C ALA A 37 4.32 0.46 8.40
N SER A 38 4.09 -0.82 8.10
CA SER A 38 2.79 -1.33 7.66
C SER A 38 1.71 -1.12 8.72
N ALA A 39 2.01 -1.33 10.01
CA ALA A 39 1.07 -1.03 11.09
C ALA A 39 0.71 0.46 11.14
N LYS A 40 1.69 1.36 11.06
CA LYS A 40 1.44 2.81 11.02
C LYS A 40 0.65 3.24 9.79
N PHE A 41 0.91 2.61 8.64
CA PHE A 41 0.15 2.84 7.41
C PHE A 41 -1.33 2.45 7.60
N VAL A 42 -1.60 1.23 8.08
CA VAL A 42 -2.96 0.75 8.35
C VAL A 42 -3.67 1.67 9.35
N GLN A 43 -3.02 2.00 10.47
CA GLN A 43 -3.56 2.94 11.46
C GLN A 43 -3.85 4.32 10.88
N MET A 44 -3.09 4.77 9.88
CA MET A 44 -3.37 6.03 9.19
C MET A 44 -4.61 5.92 8.30
N VAL A 45 -4.70 4.85 7.51
CA VAL A 45 -5.86 4.59 6.64
C VAL A 45 -7.15 4.51 7.45
N GLU A 46 -7.14 3.84 8.61
CA GLU A 46 -8.31 3.64 9.47
C GLU A 46 -8.89 4.92 10.07
N LYS A 47 -8.18 6.05 9.99
CA LYS A 47 -8.68 7.36 10.46
C LYS A 47 -9.64 8.04 9.48
N PHE A 48 -9.77 7.53 8.27
CA PHE A 48 -10.53 8.17 7.19
C PHE A 48 -11.64 7.26 6.69
N GLN A 49 -12.76 7.88 6.30
CA GLN A 49 -13.81 7.27 5.50
C GLN A 49 -13.36 7.20 4.04
N ALA A 50 -12.37 6.34 3.79
CA ALA A 50 -11.85 6.06 2.47
C ALA A 50 -11.46 4.58 2.35
N GLU A 51 -11.63 4.02 1.16
CA GLU A 51 -10.99 2.77 0.81
C GLU A 51 -9.65 3.07 0.16
N VAL A 52 -8.61 2.32 0.54
CA VAL A 52 -7.23 2.56 0.08
C VAL A 52 -6.65 1.28 -0.47
N TRP A 53 -5.88 1.41 -1.55
CA TRP A 53 -5.11 0.35 -2.19
C TRP A 53 -3.66 0.78 -2.33
N VAL A 54 -2.75 -0.19 -2.29
CA VAL A 54 -1.33 0.01 -2.55
C VAL A 54 -0.90 -0.96 -3.64
N THR A 55 -0.31 -0.42 -4.70
CA THR A 55 0.17 -1.19 -5.84
C THR A 55 1.69 -1.06 -5.98
N ARG A 56 2.38 -2.18 -6.21
CA ARG A 56 3.80 -2.22 -6.55
C ARG A 56 4.04 -3.33 -7.57
N GLY A 57 4.70 -3.01 -8.69
CA GLY A 57 5.12 -4.03 -9.66
C GLY A 57 3.98 -4.88 -10.23
N GLY A 58 2.77 -4.32 -10.32
CA GLY A 58 1.56 -5.02 -10.79
C GLY A 58 0.76 -5.73 -9.70
N GLU A 59 1.35 -5.96 -8.52
CA GLU A 59 0.63 -6.50 -7.37
C GLU A 59 -0.08 -5.37 -6.61
N THR A 60 -1.34 -5.58 -6.26
CA THR A 60 -2.16 -4.63 -5.51
C THR A 60 -2.65 -5.28 -4.24
N VAL A 61 -2.67 -4.54 -3.12
CA VAL A 61 -3.24 -4.99 -1.85
C VAL A 61 -4.12 -3.89 -1.24
N GLY A 62 -5.01 -4.27 -0.33
CA GLY A 62 -5.77 -3.30 0.45
C GLY A 62 -4.89 -2.58 1.48
N GLY A 63 -5.05 -1.27 1.60
CA GLY A 63 -4.30 -0.41 2.53
C GLY A 63 -4.58 -0.67 4.02
N ARG A 64 -5.60 -1.47 4.33
CA ARG A 64 -5.92 -1.97 5.70
C ARG A 64 -5.32 -3.34 6.00
N SER A 65 -4.71 -4.01 5.00
CA SER A 65 -4.10 -5.33 5.19
C SER A 65 -2.63 -5.17 5.58
N ILE A 66 -2.35 -5.21 6.88
CA ILE A 66 -0.96 -5.18 7.38
C ILE A 66 -0.12 -6.29 6.74
N MET A 67 -0.68 -7.49 6.60
CA MET A 67 -0.03 -8.63 5.96
C MET A 67 0.22 -8.38 4.48
N GLY A 68 -0.77 -7.88 3.74
CA GLY A 68 -0.62 -7.56 2.32
C GLY A 68 0.46 -6.49 2.08
N LEU A 69 0.49 -5.45 2.90
CA LEU A 69 1.53 -4.41 2.81
C LEU A 69 2.94 -4.95 3.06
N MET A 70 3.08 -5.91 3.99
CA MET A 70 4.37 -6.58 4.21
C MET A 70 4.75 -7.49 3.04
N MET A 71 3.78 -8.21 2.47
CA MET A 71 4.01 -9.11 1.33
C MET A 71 4.36 -8.35 0.05
N LEU A 72 3.85 -7.13 -0.13
CA LEU A 72 4.27 -6.25 -1.22
C LEU A 72 5.78 -6.00 -1.23
N ALA A 73 6.52 -6.26 -0.14
CA ALA A 73 7.98 -6.20 -0.08
C ALA A 73 8.57 -4.89 -0.66
N ALA A 74 7.90 -3.75 -0.39
CA ALA A 74 8.33 -2.45 -0.87
C ALA A 74 9.59 -1.99 -0.09
N ALA A 75 10.75 -2.32 -0.64
CA ALA A 75 12.06 -1.97 -0.10
C ALA A 75 12.36 -0.46 -0.24
N PRO A 76 13.36 0.07 0.48
CA PRO A 76 13.83 1.44 0.28
C PRO A 76 14.23 1.69 -1.18
N GLY A 77 13.89 2.87 -1.71
CA GLY A 77 14.10 3.24 -3.11
C GLY A 77 13.03 2.72 -4.08
N THR A 78 12.06 1.93 -3.61
CA THR A 78 10.93 1.49 -4.45
C THR A 78 9.81 2.51 -4.46
N LYS A 79 9.15 2.63 -5.62
CA LYS A 79 7.92 3.41 -5.78
C LYS A 79 6.71 2.51 -5.56
N ILE A 80 5.73 3.03 -4.82
CA ILE A 80 4.39 2.44 -4.68
C ILE A 80 3.37 3.41 -5.23
N LEU A 81 2.28 2.90 -5.79
CA LEU A 81 1.11 3.69 -6.15
C LEU A 81 0.06 3.50 -5.06
N VAL A 82 -0.28 4.57 -4.34
CA VAL A 82 -1.38 4.55 -3.37
C VAL A 82 -2.60 5.14 -4.04
N SER A 83 -3.71 4.40 -4.00
CA SER A 83 -4.99 4.82 -4.57
C SER A 83 -6.05 4.86 -3.49
N ALA A 84 -6.98 5.83 -3.57
CA ALA A 84 -8.05 5.96 -2.61
C ALA A 84 -9.38 6.38 -3.26
N THR A 85 -10.48 5.87 -2.70
CA THR A 85 -11.86 6.27 -3.03
C THR A 85 -12.63 6.61 -1.75
N GLY A 86 -13.76 7.28 -1.91
CA GLY A 86 -14.61 7.70 -0.78
C GLY A 86 -14.51 9.19 -0.47
N PRO A 87 -15.35 9.68 0.46
CA PRO A 87 -15.48 11.11 0.76
C PRO A 87 -14.18 11.74 1.28
N GLU A 88 -13.32 10.97 1.95
CA GLU A 88 -12.06 11.45 2.51
C GLU A 88 -10.82 10.98 1.72
N ALA A 89 -10.99 10.50 0.49
CA ALA A 89 -9.90 9.95 -0.33
C ALA A 89 -8.70 10.90 -0.47
N GLN A 90 -8.97 12.18 -0.77
CA GLN A 90 -7.91 13.20 -0.91
C GLN A 90 -7.17 13.44 0.42
N ALA A 91 -7.90 13.49 1.53
CA ALA A 91 -7.33 13.69 2.86
C ALA A 91 -6.48 12.48 3.29
N ALA A 92 -6.98 11.27 3.03
CA ALA A 92 -6.27 10.02 3.27
C ALA A 92 -4.96 9.96 2.47
N LEU A 93 -4.99 10.26 1.16
CA LEU A 93 -3.78 10.30 0.33
C LEU A 93 -2.78 11.33 0.84
N GLN A 94 -3.23 12.51 1.26
CA GLN A 94 -2.35 13.53 1.82
C GLN A 94 -1.67 13.04 3.10
N ALA A 95 -2.44 12.54 4.06
CA ALA A 95 -1.90 12.04 5.32
C ALA A 95 -0.95 10.84 5.15
N ILE A 96 -1.25 9.94 4.20
CA ILE A 96 -0.35 8.83 3.85
C ILE A 96 0.94 9.34 3.19
N THR A 97 0.84 10.34 2.31
CA THR A 97 2.01 10.98 1.68
C THR A 97 2.93 11.56 2.75
N ASP A 98 2.36 12.29 3.71
CA ASP A 98 3.11 12.92 4.79
C ASP A 98 3.76 11.84 5.68
N LEU A 99 3.02 10.77 6.02
CA LEU A 99 3.56 9.64 6.77
C LEU A 99 4.76 8.96 6.08
N VAL A 100 4.68 8.77 4.76
CA VAL A 100 5.76 8.15 3.97
C VAL A 100 6.96 9.10 3.88
N ASN A 101 6.73 10.40 3.66
CA ASN A 101 7.78 11.42 3.61
C ASN A 101 8.50 11.59 4.95
N ASP A 102 7.75 11.44 6.05
CA ASP A 102 8.28 11.40 7.42
C ASP A 102 8.93 10.05 7.77
N LYS A 103 9.11 9.17 6.79
CA LYS A 103 9.73 7.85 6.93
C LYS A 103 9.06 7.00 8.01
N PHE A 104 7.74 7.07 8.08
CA PHE A 104 6.93 6.39 9.10
C PHE A 104 7.36 6.72 10.54
N HIS A 105 7.96 7.88 10.77
CA HIS A 105 8.57 8.27 12.06
C HIS A 105 9.46 7.16 12.62
N GLU A 106 10.30 6.55 11.78
CA GLU A 106 11.33 5.62 12.24
C GLU A 106 12.43 6.39 12.97
N GLU A 107 12.55 6.19 14.28
CA GLU A 107 13.72 6.66 15.03
C GLU A 107 14.99 6.00 14.48
N GLY A 108 15.98 6.83 14.20
CA GLY A 108 17.29 6.36 13.75
C GLY A 108 17.98 5.61 14.88
N VAL A 109 18.09 4.28 14.74
CA VAL A 109 19.21 3.53 15.30
C VAL A 109 20.48 3.91 14.54
#